data_AF-A0AAW0CKQ1-F1
#
_entry.id   AF-A0AAW0CKQ1-F1
#
_cell.length_a   1.000
_cell.length_b   1.000
_cell.length_c   1.000
_cell.angle_alpha   90.00
_cell.angle_beta   90.00
_cell.angle_gamma   90.00
#
_symmetry.space_group_name_H-M   'P 1'
#
loop_
_entity.id
_entity.type
_entity.pdbx_description
1 polymer ?
#
loop_
_entity_poly.entity_id
_entity_poly.type
_entity_poly.pdbx_seq_one_letter_code
_entity_poly.pdbx_strand_id
1 'polypeptide(L)'
;MKASMGSTGLFLTCQWQGCDNPSSYPEDHVSEHSLSSLPCPYEGCERAFREPGLLVDHTCYEHKSSRLKPSADPFVPSTDMPPPAPDDTLPSYMTVTRNIMPCQILAETHGNIGPQVLHSVMPVKLSNYGDLNDEYDFVSERPMASYIPSEPANIQGMDDLDCSKVSALVQNGLRLW
;
A
#
# COMPACT_ATOMS: atom_id res chain seq x y z
N MET A 1 -25.10 -4.31 43.89
CA MET A 1 -23.66 -4.60 43.78
C MET A 1 -23.40 -5.00 42.33
N LYS A 2 -22.79 -4.13 41.51
CA LYS A 2 -22.47 -4.43 40.11
C LYS A 2 -21.10 -5.12 40.07
N ALA A 3 -21.05 -6.36 39.60
CA ALA A 3 -19.80 -7.06 39.35
C ALA A 3 -19.08 -6.38 38.17
N SER A 4 -17.93 -5.76 38.44
CA SER A 4 -17.00 -5.30 37.42
C SER A 4 -16.28 -6.53 36.86
N MET A 5 -16.72 -7.00 35.69
CA MET A 5 -16.02 -8.06 34.97
C MET A 5 -14.74 -7.45 34.40
N GLY A 6 -13.63 -7.65 35.10
CA GLY A 6 -12.29 -7.32 34.60
C GLY A 6 -11.98 -8.19 33.39
N SER A 7 -12.01 -7.61 32.19
CA SER A 7 -11.40 -8.23 31.02
C SER A 7 -9.90 -8.30 31.26
N THR A 8 -9.39 -9.49 31.58
CA THR A 8 -7.97 -9.83 31.45
C THR A 8 -7.63 -9.84 29.96
N GLY A 9 -7.44 -8.64 29.39
CA GLY A 9 -6.93 -8.48 28.04
C GLY A 9 -5.52 -9.07 27.98
N LEU A 10 -5.28 -9.93 27.00
CA LEU A 10 -3.95 -10.44 26.71
C LEU A 10 -3.10 -9.26 26.21
N PHE A 11 -2.08 -8.88 26.96
CA PHE A 11 -1.09 -7.91 26.52
C PHE A 11 -0.09 -8.62 25.60
N LEU A 12 0.06 -8.12 24.38
CA LEU A 12 1.06 -8.62 23.44
C LEU A 12 2.30 -7.72 23.54
N THR A 13 3.47 -8.34 23.65
CA THR A 13 4.75 -7.62 23.63
C THR A 13 5.11 -7.28 22.20
N CYS A 14 5.42 -6.00 21.94
CA CYS A 14 5.90 -5.57 20.64
C CYS A 14 7.29 -6.16 20.36
N GLN A 15 7.53 -6.61 19.13
CA GLN A 15 8.85 -7.12 18.69
C GLN A 15 9.64 -6.09 17.87
N TRP A 16 9.16 -4.84 17.77
CA TRP A 16 9.88 -3.79 17.06
C TRP A 16 11.17 -3.44 17.80
N GLN A 17 12.28 -3.28 17.07
CA GLN A 17 13.59 -3.06 17.68
C GLN A 17 13.58 -1.78 18.53
N GLY A 18 13.79 -1.93 19.84
CA GLY A 18 13.80 -0.81 20.80
C GLY A 18 12.42 -0.41 21.35
N CYS A 19 11.38 -1.21 21.12
CA CYS A 19 10.06 -0.98 21.70
C CYS A 19 9.76 -1.98 22.82
N ASP A 20 9.78 -1.52 24.07
CA ASP A 20 9.48 -2.35 25.25
C ASP A 20 8.03 -2.16 25.77
N ASN A 21 7.18 -1.46 25.02
CA ASN A 21 5.83 -1.14 25.47
C ASN A 21 4.84 -2.26 25.07
N PRO A 22 4.24 -2.99 26.02
CA PRO A 22 3.17 -3.92 25.72
C PRO A 22 1.89 -3.16 25.38
N SER A 23 1.13 -3.66 24.40
CA SER A 23 -0.16 -3.09 24.01
C SER A 23 -1.25 -4.16 24.05
N SER A 24 -2.46 -3.76 24.46
CA SER A 24 -3.68 -4.56 24.30
C SER A 24 -4.27 -4.45 22.90
N TYR A 25 -3.84 -3.45 22.12
CA TYR A 25 -4.29 -3.16 20.76
C TYR A 25 -3.07 -3.17 19.82
N PRO A 26 -2.68 -4.34 19.28
CA PRO A 26 -1.46 -4.47 18.48
C PRO A 26 -1.55 -3.69 17.17
N GLU A 27 -2.72 -3.55 16.56
CA GLU A 27 -2.87 -2.84 15.28
C GLU A 27 -2.57 -1.35 15.42
N ASP A 28 -3.17 -0.68 16.41
CA ASP A 28 -2.91 0.73 16.69
C ASP A 28 -1.44 0.95 17.05
N HIS A 29 -0.87 0.08 17.88
CA HIS A 29 0.54 0.18 18.26
C HIS A 29 1.50 -0.05 17.09
N VAL A 30 1.22 -1.01 16.21
CA VAL A 30 2.01 -1.25 14.98
C VAL A 30 1.88 -0.07 14.03
N SER A 31 0.73 0.60 13.99
CA SER A 31 0.57 1.82 13.18
C SER A 31 1.48 2.97 13.66
N GLU A 32 1.76 3.06 14.96
CA GLU A 32 2.72 4.04 15.50
C GLU A 32 4.14 3.79 15.03
N HIS A 33 4.48 2.52 14.73
CA HIS A 33 5.77 2.14 14.19
C HIS A 33 5.84 2.26 12.67
N SER A 34 4.73 1.98 11.97
CA SER A 34 4.68 2.06 10.50
C SER A 34 4.70 3.50 9.99
N LEU A 35 4.22 4.45 10.80
CA LEU A 35 4.32 5.87 10.53
C LEU A 35 5.72 6.38 10.87
N SER A 36 6.68 6.05 10.00
CA SER A 36 7.98 6.70 10.00
C SER A 36 7.78 8.22 9.98
N SER A 37 8.37 8.92 10.93
CA SER A 37 8.27 10.38 10.99
C SER A 37 8.74 10.98 9.67
N LEU A 38 7.97 11.91 9.11
CA LEU A 38 8.22 12.61 7.86
C LEU A 38 9.24 13.72 8.11
N PRO A 39 10.51 13.58 7.68
CA PRO A 39 11.52 14.59 7.92
C PRO A 39 11.28 15.83 7.07
N CYS A 40 11.59 17.02 7.59
CA CYS A 40 11.54 18.25 6.82
C CYS A 40 12.54 18.20 5.64
N PRO A 41 12.13 18.54 4.41
CA PRO A 41 12.98 18.44 3.22
C PRO A 41 13.96 19.61 3.06
N TYR A 42 13.97 20.61 3.95
CA TYR A 42 14.82 21.81 3.80
C TYR A 42 16.16 21.69 4.52
N GLU A 43 17.22 22.26 3.93
CA GLU A 43 18.58 22.25 4.49
C GLU A 43 18.64 22.94 5.86
N GLY A 44 19.35 22.33 6.80
CA GLY A 44 19.48 22.84 8.17
C GLY A 44 18.25 22.63 9.07
N CYS A 45 17.17 22.03 8.57
CA CYS A 45 16.01 21.66 9.39
C CYS A 45 16.02 20.16 9.73
N GLU A 46 16.07 19.85 11.02
CA GLU A 46 16.07 18.48 11.55
C GLU A 46 14.71 18.07 12.14
N ARG A 47 13.69 18.90 11.97
CA ARG A 47 12.33 18.58 12.44
C ARG A 47 11.73 17.44 11.62
N ALA A 48 10.99 16.56 12.29
CA ALA A 48 10.21 15.49 11.67
C ALA A 48 8.79 15.47 12.25
N PHE A 49 7.82 15.06 11.43
CA PHE A 49 6.40 15.17 11.75
C PHE A 49 5.71 13.82 11.57
N ARG A 50 4.75 13.49 12.42
CA ARG A 50 3.95 12.27 12.27
C ARG A 50 2.80 12.43 11.26
N GLU A 51 2.31 13.66 11.11
CA GLU A 51 1.19 13.97 10.23
C GLU A 51 1.66 14.82 9.05
N PRO A 52 1.18 14.54 7.82
CA PRO A 52 1.56 15.29 6.64
C PRO A 52 1.06 16.75 6.69
N GLY A 53 -0.09 17.02 7.31
CA GLY A 53 -0.62 18.38 7.45
C GLY A 53 0.33 19.29 8.25
N LEU A 54 0.85 18.79 9.37
CA LEU A 54 1.83 19.52 10.19
C LEU A 54 3.13 19.81 9.44
N LEU A 55 3.58 18.86 8.60
CA LEU A 55 4.73 19.09 7.74
C LEU A 55 4.46 20.21 6.73
N VAL A 56 3.29 20.20 6.07
CA VAL A 56 2.91 21.25 5.10
C VAL A 56 2.87 22.62 5.79
N ASP A 57 2.18 22.73 6.92
CA ASP A 57 2.11 23.97 7.68
C ASP A 57 3.52 24.46 8.07
N HIS A 58 4.35 23.57 8.62
CA HIS A 58 5.74 23.88 8.95
C HIS A 58 6.51 24.41 7.73
N THR A 59 6.40 23.78 6.57
CA THR A 59 7.09 24.24 5.36
C THR A 59 6.60 25.61 4.89
N CYS A 60 5.31 25.91 5.00
CA CYS A 60 4.73 27.21 4.64
C CYS A 60 5.17 28.36 5.56
N TYR A 61 5.27 28.11 6.88
CA TYR A 61 5.63 29.15 7.85
C TYR A 61 7.14 29.37 7.96
N GLU A 62 7.93 28.29 8.01
CA GLU A 62 9.35 28.36 8.37
C GLU A 62 10.28 28.39 7.14
N HIS A 63 9.82 27.93 5.97
CA HIS A 63 10.68 27.68 4.81
C HIS A 63 10.32 28.45 3.52
N LYS A 64 9.82 29.68 3.65
CA LYS A 64 9.44 30.52 2.48
C LYS A 64 10.55 30.75 1.44
N SER A 65 11.82 30.70 1.85
CA SER A 65 12.97 30.95 0.95
C SER A 65 14.18 30.06 1.29
N SER A 66 13.95 28.95 1.98
CA SER A 66 15.00 27.99 2.31
C SER A 66 15.34 27.11 1.10
N ARG A 67 16.56 26.57 1.05
CA ARG A 67 16.96 25.58 0.04
C ARG A 67 16.50 24.19 0.47
N LEU A 68 16.06 23.39 -0.50
CA LEU A 68 15.78 21.98 -0.28
C LEU A 68 17.09 21.22 -0.06
N LYS A 69 17.05 20.21 0.82
CA LYS A 69 18.12 19.21 0.94
C LYS A 69 18.41 18.64 -0.44
N PRO A 70 19.68 18.36 -0.76
CA PRO A 70 19.98 17.61 -1.97
C PRO A 70 19.14 16.33 -1.94
N SER A 71 18.54 15.99 -3.08
CA SER A 71 17.86 14.71 -3.23
C SER A 71 18.83 13.64 -2.74
N ALA A 72 18.33 12.67 -1.95
CA ALA A 72 19.17 11.55 -1.55
C ALA A 72 19.80 10.99 -2.82
N ASP A 73 21.14 11.04 -2.91
CA ASP A 73 21.83 10.55 -4.09
C ASP A 73 21.25 9.16 -4.38
N PRO A 74 20.77 8.92 -5.62
CA PRO A 74 20.17 7.64 -5.95
C PRO A 74 21.15 6.59 -5.50
N PHE A 75 20.69 5.69 -4.62
CA PHE A 75 21.53 4.67 -4.02
C PHE A 75 22.34 4.02 -5.13
N VAL A 76 23.64 4.35 -5.20
CA VAL A 76 24.54 3.72 -6.14
C VAL A 76 24.88 2.40 -5.46
N PRO A 77 24.34 1.26 -5.95
CA PRO A 77 24.67 -0.01 -5.34
C PRO A 77 26.18 -0.15 -5.40
N SER A 78 26.82 -0.52 -4.28
CA SER A 78 28.26 -0.72 -4.34
C SER A 78 28.55 -1.74 -5.42
N THR A 79 29.41 -1.34 -6.37
CA THR A 79 29.93 -2.23 -7.41
C THR A 79 31.11 -3.04 -6.90
N ASP A 80 31.43 -2.93 -5.60
CA ASP A 80 32.35 -3.84 -4.94
C ASP A 80 31.89 -5.26 -5.23
N MET A 81 32.84 -6.06 -5.72
CA MET A 81 32.59 -7.46 -5.98
C MET A 81 32.04 -8.07 -4.70
N PRO A 82 30.83 -8.68 -4.75
CA PRO A 82 30.24 -9.27 -3.55
C PRO A 82 31.24 -10.25 -2.93
N PRO A 83 31.26 -10.38 -1.60
CA PRO A 83 32.14 -11.33 -0.94
C PRO A 83 31.98 -12.70 -1.60
N PRO A 84 33.08 -13.46 -1.80
CA PRO A 84 33.01 -14.78 -2.41
C PRO A 84 31.95 -15.59 -1.67
N ALA A 85 31.00 -16.14 -2.44
CA ALA A 85 29.91 -16.93 -1.86
C ALA A 85 30.51 -18.02 -0.96
N PRO A 86 29.94 -18.27 0.22
CA PRO A 86 30.39 -19.36 1.08
C PRO A 86 30.38 -20.67 0.27
N ASP A 87 31.46 -21.45 0.39
CA ASP A 87 31.67 -22.64 -0.43
C ASP A 87 30.44 -23.59 -0.41
N ASP A 88 29.94 -23.85 -1.62
CA ASP A 88 29.15 -25.01 -2.06
C ASP A 88 27.72 -25.27 -1.57
N THR A 89 27.05 -24.34 -0.87
CA THR A 89 25.60 -24.50 -0.62
C THR A 89 24.80 -23.23 -0.92
N LEU A 90 24.98 -22.71 -2.12
CA LEU A 90 23.98 -21.79 -2.66
C LEU A 90 22.69 -22.58 -2.99
N PRO A 91 21.52 -22.12 -2.53
CA PRO A 91 20.25 -22.72 -2.93
C PRO A 91 20.12 -22.79 -4.46
N SER A 92 19.49 -23.85 -4.97
CA SER A 92 19.37 -24.09 -6.43
C SER A 92 18.76 -22.91 -7.20
N TYR A 93 17.94 -22.06 -6.57
CA TYR A 93 17.36 -20.87 -7.21
C TYR A 93 18.39 -19.76 -7.48
N MET A 94 19.57 -19.79 -6.86
CA MET A 94 20.66 -18.82 -7.06
C MET A 94 21.70 -19.29 -8.08
N THR A 95 21.89 -20.61 -8.25
CA THR A 95 22.92 -21.18 -9.12
C THR A 95 22.39 -21.69 -10.46
N VAL A 96 21.12 -22.09 -10.51
CA VAL A 96 20.50 -22.60 -11.73
C VAL A 96 19.63 -21.50 -12.30
N THR A 97 20.05 -20.90 -13.42
CA THR A 97 19.18 -20.05 -14.24
C THR A 97 18.04 -20.90 -14.79
N ARG A 98 16.98 -21.07 -14.02
CA ARG A 98 15.75 -21.71 -14.49
C ARG A 98 15.03 -20.71 -15.36
N ASN A 99 14.72 -21.10 -16.60
CA ASN A 99 13.82 -20.31 -17.41
C ASN A 99 12.47 -20.25 -16.66
N ILE A 100 12.11 -19.07 -16.16
CA ILE A 100 10.82 -18.85 -15.50
C ILE A 100 9.77 -18.83 -16.59
N MET A 101 9.34 -20.03 -17.00
CA MET A 101 8.19 -20.18 -17.85
C MET A 101 6.94 -19.87 -17.02
N PRO A 102 6.00 -19.08 -17.53
CA PRO A 102 4.70 -18.94 -16.91
C PRO A 102 4.11 -20.33 -16.67
N CYS A 103 3.73 -20.63 -15.43
CA CYS A 103 3.04 -21.88 -15.14
C CYS A 103 1.73 -21.87 -15.93
N GLN A 104 1.58 -22.79 -16.89
CA GLN A 104 0.32 -22.94 -17.60
C GLN A 104 -0.69 -23.55 -16.64
N ILE A 105 -1.51 -22.69 -16.04
CA ILE A 105 -2.65 -23.14 -15.25
C ILE A 105 -3.64 -23.76 -16.24
N LEU A 106 -3.86 -25.07 -16.13
CA LEU A 106 -4.84 -25.78 -16.95
C LEU A 106 -6.23 -25.14 -16.75
N ALA A 107 -7.05 -25.14 -17.79
CA ALA A 107 -8.38 -24.52 -17.75
C ALA A 107 -9.24 -25.08 -16.61
N GLU A 108 -9.16 -26.40 -16.35
CA GLU A 108 -9.85 -27.06 -15.24
C GLU A 108 -9.37 -26.53 -13.88
N THR A 109 -8.06 -26.40 -13.68
CA THR A 109 -7.47 -25.85 -12.46
C THR A 109 -7.85 -24.38 -12.28
N HIS A 110 -7.84 -23.58 -13.35
CA HIS A 110 -8.26 -22.19 -13.30
C HIS A 110 -9.75 -22.05 -12.95
N GLY A 111 -10.61 -22.93 -13.46
CA GLY A 111 -12.03 -22.98 -13.12
C GLY A 111 -12.28 -23.28 -11.64
N ASN A 112 -11.46 -24.13 -11.03
CA ASN A 112 -11.60 -24.51 -9.62
C ASN A 112 -10.98 -23.47 -8.66
N ILE A 113 -9.79 -22.96 -8.96
CA ILE A 113 -9.03 -22.06 -8.08
C ILE A 113 -9.43 -20.59 -8.30
N GLY A 114 -9.79 -20.22 -9.53
CA GLY A 114 -10.13 -18.85 -9.89
C GLY A 114 -11.21 -18.23 -9.01
N PRO A 115 -12.37 -18.87 -8.81
CA PRO A 115 -13.42 -18.35 -7.93
C PRO A 115 -12.97 -18.18 -6.47
N GLN A 116 -12.12 -19.08 -5.95
CA GLN A 116 -11.61 -18.97 -4.59
C GLN A 116 -10.67 -17.78 -4.44
N VAL A 117 -9.74 -17.61 -5.40
CA VAL A 117 -8.83 -16.45 -5.43
C VAL A 117 -9.62 -15.16 -5.58
N LEU A 118 -10.62 -15.12 -6.46
CA LEU A 118 -11.48 -13.95 -6.61
C LEU A 118 -12.23 -13.62 -5.32
N HIS A 119 -12.76 -14.62 -4.61
CA HIS A 119 -13.41 -14.42 -3.31
C HIS A 119 -12.43 -13.95 -2.21
N SER A 120 -11.16 -14.37 -2.26
CA SER A 120 -10.13 -13.94 -1.31
C SER A 120 -9.56 -12.56 -1.60
N VAL A 121 -9.35 -12.22 -2.87
CA VAL A 121 -8.75 -10.94 -3.30
C VAL A 121 -9.80 -9.83 -3.35
N MET A 122 -11.01 -10.17 -3.77
CA MET A 122 -12.16 -9.26 -3.79
C MET A 122 -13.21 -9.81 -2.82
N PRO A 123 -13.19 -9.40 -1.54
CA PRO A 123 -14.32 -9.62 -0.66
C PRO A 123 -15.47 -8.74 -1.12
N VAL A 124 -16.09 -9.11 -2.25
CA VAL A 124 -17.28 -8.46 -2.77
C VAL A 124 -18.38 -8.76 -1.78
N LYS A 125 -18.76 -7.76 -0.98
CA LYS A 125 -20.07 -7.74 -0.36
C LYS A 125 -21.06 -7.65 -1.51
N LEU A 126 -21.52 -8.79 -2.02
CA LEU A 126 -22.66 -8.89 -2.94
C LEU A 126 -23.90 -8.49 -2.15
N SER A 127 -24.03 -7.22 -1.81
CA SER A 127 -25.28 -6.65 -1.34
C SER A 127 -26.18 -6.55 -2.56
N ASN A 128 -27.05 -7.55 -2.73
CA ASN A 128 -28.28 -7.53 -3.54
C ASN A 128 -28.30 -6.47 -4.66
N TYR A 129 -27.47 -6.61 -5.68
CA TYR A 129 -27.73 -5.93 -6.94
C TYR A 129 -28.84 -6.70 -7.64
N GLY A 130 -30.02 -6.09 -7.63
CA GLY A 130 -31.20 -6.61 -8.30
C GLY A 130 -30.93 -6.84 -9.79
N ASP A 131 -31.56 -7.91 -10.26
CA ASP A 131 -31.94 -8.24 -11.63
C ASP A 131 -31.81 -7.07 -12.63
N LEU A 132 -30.62 -6.86 -13.17
CA LEU A 132 -30.39 -6.03 -14.34
C LEU A 132 -29.95 -6.95 -15.47
N ASN A 133 -30.94 -7.27 -16.29
CA ASN A 133 -30.91 -8.04 -17.51
C ASN A 133 -30.32 -7.19 -18.66
N ASP A 134 -29.23 -6.48 -18.40
CA ASP A 134 -28.54 -5.66 -19.40
C ASP A 134 -27.38 -6.46 -19.99
N GLU A 135 -27.60 -6.83 -21.25
CA GLU A 135 -26.73 -7.52 -22.18
C GLU A 135 -25.32 -6.88 -22.21
N TYR A 136 -24.36 -7.60 -21.60
CA TYR A 136 -22.98 -7.15 -21.40
C TYR A 136 -22.16 -7.34 -22.68
N ASP A 137 -22.28 -6.40 -23.62
CA ASP A 137 -21.55 -6.35 -24.89
C ASP A 137 -20.13 -5.76 -24.74
N PHE A 138 -19.28 -6.39 -23.92
CA PHE A 138 -17.87 -5.98 -23.76
C PHE A 138 -16.88 -6.95 -24.44
N VAL A 139 -17.35 -8.11 -24.90
CA VAL A 139 -16.48 -9.18 -25.42
C VAL A 139 -16.33 -9.14 -26.95
N SER A 140 -17.14 -8.33 -27.63
CA SER A 140 -17.20 -8.31 -29.10
C SER A 140 -16.08 -7.49 -29.76
N GLU A 141 -15.45 -6.56 -29.04
CA GLU A 141 -14.41 -5.71 -29.60
C GLU A 141 -13.11 -5.83 -28.79
N ARG A 142 -12.17 -6.67 -29.26
CA ARG A 142 -10.78 -6.60 -28.80
C ARG A 142 -10.11 -5.39 -29.45
N PRO A 143 -9.71 -4.35 -28.70
CA PRO A 143 -8.91 -3.28 -29.27
C PRO A 143 -7.52 -3.84 -29.58
N MET A 144 -7.05 -3.65 -30.82
CA MET A 144 -5.63 -3.86 -31.13
C MET A 144 -4.79 -2.95 -30.24
N ALA A 145 -3.68 -3.48 -29.72
CA ALA A 145 -2.77 -2.78 -28.81
C ALA A 145 -2.43 -1.38 -29.34
N SER A 146 -2.99 -0.35 -28.69
CA SER A 146 -2.72 1.04 -29.04
C SER A 146 -1.39 1.46 -28.40
N TYR A 147 -0.43 1.84 -29.23
CA TYR A 147 0.80 2.52 -28.82
C TYR A 147 0.55 4.01 -28.57
N ILE A 148 -0.58 4.36 -27.97
CA ILE A 148 -0.93 5.75 -27.69
C ILE A 148 -0.53 6.03 -26.24
N PRO A 149 0.42 6.97 -25.99
CA PRO A 149 0.71 7.43 -24.65
C PRO A 149 -0.57 7.90 -23.98
N SER A 150 -0.85 7.44 -22.76
CA SER A 150 -2.05 7.77 -22.02
C SER A 150 -2.12 9.29 -21.83
N GLU A 151 -3.11 9.93 -22.45
CA GLU A 151 -3.45 11.30 -22.08
C GLU A 151 -4.11 11.31 -20.70
N PRO A 152 -3.84 12.33 -19.87
CA PRO A 152 -4.51 12.48 -18.59
C PRO A 152 -6.03 12.50 -18.82
N ALA A 153 -6.74 11.64 -18.09
CA ALA A 153 -8.18 11.52 -18.22
C ALA A 153 -8.85 12.85 -17.86
N ASN A 154 -9.31 13.58 -18.88
CA ASN A 154 -10.14 14.76 -18.71
C ASN A 154 -11.57 14.30 -18.43
N ILE A 155 -11.83 13.93 -17.17
CA ILE A 155 -13.16 13.50 -16.72
C ILE A 155 -13.99 14.77 -16.52
N GLN A 156 -14.73 15.14 -17.55
CA GLN A 156 -15.58 16.32 -17.56
C GLN A 156 -16.60 16.25 -16.41
N GLY A 157 -16.43 17.10 -15.40
CA GLY A 157 -17.25 17.12 -14.17
C GLY A 157 -16.53 16.73 -12.87
N MET A 158 -15.23 16.41 -12.89
CA MET A 158 -14.41 16.15 -11.68
C MET A 158 -13.54 17.34 -11.25
N ASP A 159 -13.81 18.56 -11.75
CA ASP A 159 -12.96 19.74 -11.49
C ASP A 159 -13.00 20.26 -10.04
N ASP A 160 -13.78 19.67 -9.14
CA ASP A 160 -13.68 19.96 -7.70
C ASP A 160 -14.22 18.78 -6.88
N LEU A 161 -13.44 17.70 -6.78
CA LEU A 161 -13.62 16.77 -5.67
C LEU A 161 -13.06 17.40 -4.40
N ASP A 162 -13.90 18.23 -3.78
CA ASP A 162 -13.67 18.75 -2.44
C ASP A 162 -13.34 17.58 -1.51
N CYS A 163 -12.08 17.53 -1.07
CA CYS A 163 -11.53 16.43 -0.28
C CYS A 163 -12.29 16.25 1.04
N SER A 164 -12.99 17.29 1.51
CA SER A 164 -13.86 17.21 2.69
C SER A 164 -15.11 16.36 2.43
N LYS A 165 -15.71 16.44 1.22
CA LYS A 165 -16.82 15.57 0.81
C LYS A 165 -16.38 14.13 0.60
N VAL A 166 -15.20 13.92 0.01
CA VAL A 166 -14.66 12.57 -0.18
C VAL A 166 -14.39 11.90 1.17
N SER A 167 -13.81 12.64 2.12
CA SER A 167 -13.58 12.16 3.48
C SER A 167 -14.88 11.85 4.22
N ALA A 168 -15.91 12.70 4.08
CA ALA A 168 -17.23 12.44 4.65
C ALA A 168 -17.89 11.20 4.05
N LEU A 169 -17.73 10.96 2.74
CA LEU A 169 -18.22 9.76 2.09
C LEU A 169 -17.49 8.51 2.62
N VAL A 170 -16.16 8.57 2.80
CA VAL A 170 -15.38 7.47 3.40
C VAL A 170 -15.84 7.17 4.82
N GLN A 171 -16.08 8.20 5.64
CA GLN A 171 -16.62 8.03 7.00
C GLN A 171 -18.04 7.44 7.00
N ASN A 172 -18.85 7.75 5.97
CA ASN A 172 -20.17 7.17 5.77
C ASN A 172 -20.15 5.81 5.05
N GLY A 173 -18.98 5.17 4.95
CA GLY A 173 -18.85 3.81 4.45
C GLY A 173 -18.66 3.68 2.95
N LEU A 174 -18.40 4.79 2.23
CA LEU A 174 -17.89 4.73 0.86
C LEU A 174 -16.50 4.09 0.90
N ARG A 175 -16.37 2.92 0.29
CA ARG A 175 -15.09 2.28 0.09
C ARG A 175 -14.81 2.28 -1.40
N LEU A 176 -13.78 3.04 -1.80
CA LEU A 176 -13.30 3.07 -3.17
C LEU A 176 -12.54 1.77 -3.42
N TRP A 177 -13.15 0.86 -4.15
CA TRP A 177 -12.52 -0.28 -4.80
C TRP A 177 -13.17 -0.47 -6.16
#